data_AF-A0A2P2BZQ1-F1
#
_entry.id   AF-A0A2P2BZQ1-F1
#
_cell.length_a   1.000
_cell.length_b   1.000
_cell.length_c   1.000
_cell.angle_alpha   90.00
_cell.angle_beta   90.00
_cell.angle_gamma   90.00
#
_symmetry.space_group_name_H-M   'P 1'
#
loop_
_entity.id
_entity.type
_entity.pdbx_description
1 polymer ?
#
loop_
_entity_poly.entity_id
_entity_poly.type
_entity_poly.pdbx_seq_one_letter_code
_entity_poly.pdbx_strand_id
1 'polypeptide(L)'
;MTTSVRIGLAVLVCNLLGACVASSGGEGEDCVSHYDAVATAATWGGLKEAMVASTTWGRVVSVRTQARGDDVGAGDEDAVRVVDLLDRKGRRLVQVDVWRSDTGAWEAGAWSQCID
;
A
#
# COMPACT_ATOMS: atom_id res chain seq x y z
N MET A 1 12.24 -24.62 49.61
CA MET A 1 10.87 -24.24 50.03
C MET A 1 10.30 -23.33 48.97
N THR A 2 9.34 -23.85 48.23
CA THR A 2 8.63 -23.23 47.10
C THR A 2 7.43 -22.45 47.63
N THR A 3 7.29 -21.19 47.23
CA THR A 3 6.05 -20.43 47.43
C THR A 3 5.60 -19.90 46.07
N SER A 4 4.59 -20.57 45.54
CA SER A 4 3.79 -20.13 44.40
C SER A 4 2.87 -18.99 44.86
N VAL A 5 2.83 -17.87 44.12
CA VAL A 5 1.68 -16.96 44.11
C VAL A 5 1.38 -16.61 42.65
N ARG A 6 0.30 -17.20 42.12
CA ARG A 6 -0.44 -16.70 40.95
C ARG A 6 -1.46 -15.67 41.45
N ILE A 7 -1.99 -14.86 40.53
CA ILE A 7 -3.05 -13.82 40.61
C ILE A 7 -2.43 -12.43 40.31
N GLY A 8 -2.90 -11.63 39.35
CA GLY A 8 -4.19 -11.65 38.68
C GLY A 8 -4.21 -10.96 37.32
N LEU A 9 -5.26 -11.32 36.59
CA LEU A 9 -5.72 -10.81 35.32
C LEU A 9 -6.15 -9.34 35.46
N ALA A 10 -5.63 -8.44 34.62
CA ALA A 10 -6.20 -7.12 34.43
C ALA A 10 -6.51 -6.94 32.94
N VAL A 11 -7.76 -7.25 32.59
CA VAL A 11 -8.40 -6.86 31.33
C VAL A 11 -8.66 -5.36 31.43
N LEU A 12 -7.99 -4.54 30.61
CA LEU A 12 -8.41 -3.16 30.39
C LEU A 12 -8.65 -2.95 28.90
N VAL A 13 -9.91 -3.16 28.55
CA VAL A 13 -10.51 -2.79 27.26
C VAL A 13 -10.69 -1.27 27.29
N CYS A 14 -9.97 -0.54 26.43
CA CYS A 14 -10.28 0.84 26.11
C CYS A 14 -10.81 0.90 24.67
N ASN A 15 -12.12 0.71 24.54
CA ASN A 15 -12.90 1.13 23.39
C ASN A 15 -12.86 2.66 23.31
N LEU A 16 -12.05 3.21 22.40
CA LEU A 16 -12.19 4.60 21.96
C LEU A 16 -12.64 4.56 20.50
N LEU A 17 -13.97 4.48 20.33
CA LEU A 17 -14.68 4.83 19.10
C LEU A 17 -14.54 6.35 18.91
N GLY A 18 -13.42 6.77 18.32
CA GLY A 18 -13.26 8.10 17.76
C GLY A 18 -13.98 8.15 16.42
N ALA A 19 -15.21 8.64 16.43
CA ALA A 19 -15.96 8.98 15.22
C ALA A 19 -15.22 10.10 14.47
N CYS A 20 -14.50 9.76 13.40
CA CYS A 20 -14.13 10.73 12.38
C CYS A 20 -15.39 10.97 11.54
N VAL A 21 -16.03 12.12 11.78
CA VAL A 21 -17.07 12.66 10.91
C VAL A 21 -16.41 12.95 9.56
N ALA A 22 -16.71 12.15 8.54
CA ALA A 22 -16.44 12.50 7.16
C ALA A 22 -17.64 13.30 6.66
N SER A 23 -17.42 14.56 6.29
CA SER A 23 -18.44 15.34 5.60
C SER A 23 -17.77 16.22 4.56
N SER A 24 -17.92 15.81 3.30
CA SER A 24 -18.45 16.66 2.23
C SER A 24 -18.63 15.78 0.99
N GLY A 25 -19.79 15.13 0.92
CA GLY A 25 -20.29 14.50 -0.30
C GLY A 25 -20.51 15.58 -1.35
N GLY A 26 -19.63 15.63 -2.35
CA GLY A 26 -19.88 16.29 -3.62
C GLY A 26 -20.83 15.43 -4.44
N GLU A 27 -21.84 16.07 -5.02
CA GLU A 27 -22.88 15.44 -5.81
C GLU A 27 -22.31 14.58 -6.96
N GLY A 28 -22.61 13.28 -6.99
CA GLY A 28 -22.87 12.58 -8.25
C GLY A 28 -21.93 11.49 -8.75
N GLU A 29 -21.02 10.93 -7.95
CA GLU A 29 -20.35 9.66 -8.29
C GLU A 29 -20.38 8.73 -7.08
N ASP A 30 -20.84 7.49 -7.26
CA ASP A 30 -20.74 6.47 -6.23
C ASP A 30 -19.24 6.33 -5.89
N CYS A 31 -18.90 6.60 -4.64
CA CYS A 31 -17.51 6.53 -4.19
C CYS A 31 -17.04 5.06 -4.29
N VAL A 32 -16.10 4.79 -5.19
CA VAL A 32 -15.57 3.44 -5.46
C VAL A 32 -14.07 3.43 -5.19
N SER A 33 -13.62 2.43 -4.42
CA SER A 33 -12.19 2.20 -4.19
C SER A 33 -11.52 1.77 -5.50
N HIS A 34 -10.36 2.34 -5.80
CA HIS A 34 -9.68 2.12 -7.07
C HIS A 34 -8.16 2.25 -6.92
N TYR A 35 -7.43 1.82 -7.96
CA TYR A 35 -6.01 2.11 -8.08
C TYR A 35 -5.79 3.39 -8.87
N ASP A 36 -5.10 4.35 -8.27
CA ASP A 36 -4.55 5.50 -8.97
C ASP A 36 -3.33 5.07 -9.78
N ALA A 37 -3.31 5.37 -11.07
CA ALA A 37 -2.19 5.02 -11.95
C ALA A 37 -0.92 5.78 -11.53
N VAL A 38 0.16 5.04 -11.24
CA VAL A 38 1.46 5.61 -10.83
C VAL A 38 2.41 5.64 -12.03
N ALA A 39 2.55 4.52 -12.73
CA ALA A 39 3.46 4.38 -13.86
C ALA A 39 3.11 3.14 -14.71
N THR A 40 3.53 3.17 -15.98
CA THR A 40 3.47 2.03 -16.89
C THR A 40 4.75 1.95 -17.72
N ALA A 41 5.20 0.73 -18.03
CA ALA A 41 6.33 0.51 -18.93
C ALA A 41 6.34 -0.91 -19.49
N ALA A 42 6.96 -1.11 -20.66
CA ALA A 42 7.11 -2.44 -21.26
C ALA A 42 7.99 -3.40 -20.43
N THR A 43 8.90 -2.86 -19.60
CA THR A 43 9.85 -3.66 -18.81
C THR A 43 9.87 -3.21 -17.35
N TRP A 44 10.27 -4.12 -16.47
CA TRP A 44 10.39 -3.81 -15.04
C TRP A 44 11.44 -2.71 -14.80
N GLY A 45 12.55 -2.71 -15.55
CA GLY A 45 13.56 -1.65 -15.48
C GLY A 45 12.98 -0.28 -15.83
N GLY A 46 12.25 -0.18 -16.94
CA GLY A 46 11.56 1.04 -17.35
C GLY A 46 10.49 1.49 -16.34
N LEU A 47 9.77 0.55 -15.73
CA LEU A 47 8.78 0.88 -14.70
C LEU A 47 9.46 1.49 -13.46
N LYS A 48 10.59 0.91 -13.01
CA LYS A 48 11.37 1.47 -11.89
C LYS A 48 11.86 2.89 -12.19
N GLU A 49 12.35 3.13 -13.40
CA GLU A 49 12.81 4.45 -13.83
C GLU A 49 11.65 5.45 -13.82
N ALA A 50 10.50 5.07 -14.37
CA ALA A 50 9.29 5.91 -14.36
C ALA A 50 8.83 6.25 -12.94
N MET A 51 8.82 5.27 -12.02
CA MET A 51 8.47 5.51 -10.61
C MET A 51 9.47 6.44 -9.91
N VAL A 52 10.77 6.31 -10.19
CA VAL A 52 11.81 7.22 -9.62
C VAL A 52 11.71 8.63 -10.21
N ALA A 53 11.24 8.77 -11.45
CA ALA A 53 11.02 10.07 -12.08
C ALA A 53 9.77 10.81 -11.54
N SER A 54 8.87 10.11 -10.84
CA SER A 54 7.67 10.71 -10.28
C SER A 54 7.98 11.71 -9.16
N THR A 55 7.21 12.79 -9.13
CA THR A 55 7.30 13.84 -8.10
C THR A 55 5.99 14.06 -7.34
N THR A 56 4.94 13.29 -7.63
CA THR A 56 3.59 13.43 -7.07
C THR A 56 3.57 13.43 -5.55
N TRP A 57 4.34 12.55 -4.91
CA TRP A 57 4.44 12.44 -3.44
C TRP A 57 5.75 13.03 -2.89
N GLY A 58 6.45 13.83 -3.70
CA GLY A 58 7.81 14.30 -3.45
C GLY A 58 8.86 13.52 -4.24
N ARG A 59 10.14 13.87 -4.05
CA ARG A 59 11.24 13.31 -4.82
C ARG A 59 11.53 11.86 -4.42
N VAL A 60 11.12 10.93 -5.27
CA VAL A 60 11.53 9.52 -5.20
C VAL A 60 13.00 9.41 -5.62
N VAL A 61 13.79 8.62 -4.88
CA VAL A 61 15.19 8.35 -5.24
C VAL A 61 15.49 6.87 -5.41
N SER A 62 14.66 6.02 -4.82
CA SER A 62 14.81 4.57 -4.90
C SER A 62 13.49 3.88 -4.68
N VAL A 63 13.45 2.61 -5.08
CA VAL A 63 12.30 1.71 -4.95
C VAL A 63 12.74 0.48 -4.18
N ARG A 64 11.87 -0.04 -3.31
CA ARG A 64 12.15 -1.24 -2.51
C ARG A 64 10.97 -2.20 -2.57
N THR A 65 11.18 -3.39 -3.13
CA THR A 65 10.19 -4.47 -3.07
C THR A 65 10.03 -4.95 -1.62
N GLN A 66 8.81 -4.98 -1.10
CA GLN A 66 8.46 -5.51 0.22
C GLN A 66 8.04 -6.97 0.12
N ALA A 67 7.20 -7.31 -0.85
CA ALA A 67 6.64 -8.64 -1.03
C ALA A 67 6.47 -8.96 -2.52
N ARG A 68 6.39 -10.26 -2.86
CA ARG A 68 6.15 -10.78 -4.21
C ARG A 68 5.00 -11.78 -4.16
N GLY A 69 4.28 -11.94 -5.26
CA GLY A 69 3.05 -12.75 -5.42
C GLY A 69 2.95 -14.01 -4.55
N ASP A 70 3.99 -14.85 -4.51
CA ASP A 70 4.02 -16.08 -3.69
C ASP A 70 3.80 -15.81 -2.18
N ASP A 71 4.29 -14.67 -1.68
CA ASP A 71 4.19 -14.21 -0.29
C ASP A 71 2.93 -13.36 -0.01
N VAL A 72 2.18 -12.97 -1.06
CA VAL A 72 1.08 -11.99 -0.99
C VAL A 72 -0.31 -12.66 -1.13
N GLY A 73 -0.36 -13.97 -1.31
CA GLY A 73 -1.63 -14.71 -1.35
C GLY A 73 -2.47 -14.46 -2.61
N ALA A 74 -1.84 -13.97 -3.67
CA ALA A 74 -2.41 -14.02 -5.01
C ALA A 74 -2.07 -15.40 -5.59
N GLY A 75 -3.08 -16.15 -6.05
CA GLY A 75 -2.91 -17.46 -6.70
C GLY A 75 -2.14 -17.37 -8.02
N ASP A 76 -2.46 -18.24 -8.98
CA ASP A 76 -1.78 -18.42 -10.29
C ASP A 76 -1.76 -17.18 -11.24
N GLU A 77 -2.00 -15.98 -10.74
CA GLU A 77 -2.03 -14.72 -11.49
C GLU A 77 -0.72 -13.91 -11.34
N ASP A 78 -0.40 -13.17 -12.40
CA ASP A 78 0.81 -12.39 -12.59
C ASP A 78 1.31 -11.66 -11.34
N ALA A 79 2.48 -12.07 -10.84
CA ALA A 79 3.02 -11.74 -9.53
C ALA A 79 2.88 -10.26 -9.14
N VAL A 80 1.86 -9.96 -8.33
CA VAL A 80 1.70 -8.64 -7.70
C VAL A 80 2.87 -8.41 -6.74
N ARG A 81 3.55 -7.26 -6.89
CA ARG A 81 4.65 -6.86 -6.01
C ARG A 81 4.27 -5.62 -5.24
N VAL A 82 4.39 -5.69 -3.93
CA VAL A 82 4.28 -4.52 -3.07
C VAL A 82 5.62 -3.78 -3.09
N VAL A 83 5.62 -2.51 -3.48
CA VAL A 83 6.83 -1.70 -3.68
C VAL A 83 6.71 -0.37 -2.94
N ASP A 84 7.70 -0.07 -2.11
CA ASP A 84 7.82 1.26 -1.50
C ASP A 84 8.58 2.20 -2.44
N LEU A 85 8.05 3.41 -2.64
CA LEU A 85 8.78 4.54 -3.21
C LEU A 85 9.43 5.33 -2.07
N LEU A 86 10.74 5.53 -2.13
CA LEU A 86 11.52 6.06 -1.01
C LEU A 86 12.13 7.43 -1.31
N ASP A 87 12.18 8.28 -0.29
CA ASP A 87 12.93 9.55 -0.30
C ASP A 87 14.43 9.35 -0.08
N ARG A 88 15.22 10.43 -0.17
CA ARG A 88 16.68 10.41 0.06
C ARG A 88 17.12 9.93 1.44
N LYS A 89 16.22 9.93 2.42
CA LYS A 89 16.46 9.45 3.78
C LYS A 89 16.04 7.99 3.95
N GLY A 90 15.58 7.32 2.88
CA GLY A 90 15.03 5.97 2.93
C GLY A 90 13.64 5.89 3.55
N ARG A 91 12.94 7.03 3.72
CA ARG A 91 11.58 7.04 4.24
C ARG A 91 10.60 6.76 3.10
N ARG A 92 9.57 5.96 3.39
CA ARG A 92 8.50 5.67 2.44
C ARG A 92 7.66 6.92 2.19
N LEU A 93 7.51 7.26 0.90
CA LEU A 93 6.62 8.29 0.40
C LEU A 93 5.24 7.72 0.11
N VAL A 94 5.20 6.59 -0.61
CA VAL A 94 3.98 5.86 -0.96
C VAL A 94 4.32 4.37 -1.14
N GLN A 95 3.34 3.51 -0.91
CA GLN A 95 3.40 2.09 -1.26
C GLN A 95 2.53 1.89 -2.50
N VAL A 96 3.06 1.19 -3.48
CA VAL A 96 2.36 0.87 -4.73
C VAL A 96 2.37 -0.62 -4.96
N ASP A 97 1.31 -1.10 -5.59
CA ASP A 97 1.24 -2.46 -6.08
C ASP A 97 1.62 -2.47 -7.56
N VAL A 98 2.33 -3.51 -7.98
CA VAL A 98 2.84 -3.66 -9.33
C VAL A 98 2.38 -4.98 -9.91
N TRP A 99 1.81 -4.97 -11.11
CA TRP A 99 1.31 -6.15 -11.80
C TRP A 99 1.71 -6.14 -13.29
N ARG A 100 1.52 -7.28 -13.97
CA ARG A 100 1.50 -7.32 -15.44
C ARG A 100 0.08 -7.06 -15.91
N SER A 101 -0.06 -6.19 -16.91
CA SER A 101 -1.30 -6.05 -17.65
C SER A 101 -1.49 -7.21 -18.62
N ASP A 102 -2.71 -7.36 -19.14
CA ASP A 102 -3.07 -8.35 -20.17
C ASP A 102 -2.23 -8.22 -21.46
N THR A 103 -1.69 -7.02 -21.72
CA THR A 103 -0.80 -6.76 -22.86
C THR A 103 0.65 -7.17 -22.61
N GLY A 104 0.94 -7.66 -21.41
CA GLY A 104 2.29 -7.97 -20.95
C GLY A 104 3.09 -6.73 -20.56
N ALA A 105 2.55 -5.52 -20.54
CA ALA A 105 3.23 -4.35 -19.94
C ALA A 105 3.25 -4.46 -18.40
N TRP A 106 4.21 -3.79 -17.76
CA TRP A 106 4.22 -3.61 -16.31
C TRP A 106 3.46 -2.34 -15.92
N GLU A 107 2.65 -2.44 -14.88
CA GLU A 107 1.87 -1.33 -14.33
C GLU A 107 2.13 -1.20 -12.83
N ALA A 108 2.03 0.03 -12.32
CA ALA A 108 2.09 0.34 -10.91
C ALA A 108 0.90 1.23 -10.53
N GLY A 109 0.23 0.91 -9.43
CA GLY A 109 -0.88 1.68 -8.90
C GLY A 109 -0.82 1.88 -7.39
N ALA A 110 -1.33 3.01 -6.93
CA ALA A 110 -1.53 3.28 -5.51
C ALA A 110 -3.00 3.01 -5.17
N TRP A 111 -3.26 2.18 -4.15
CA TRP A 111 -4.62 1.89 -3.71
C TRP A 111 -5.23 3.11 -3.03
N SER A 112 -6.36 3.57 -3.55
CA SER A 112 -7.19 4.62 -2.98
C SER A 112 -8.46 3.99 -2.42
N GLN A 113 -8.59 4.02 -1.09
CA GLN A 113 -9.75 3.48 -0.40
C GLN A 113 -10.85 4.53 -0.35
N CYS A 114 -12.02 4.19 -0.90
CA CYS A 114 -13.25 4.89 -0.56
C CYS A 114 -13.67 4.51 0.87
N ILE A 115 -13.93 5.51 1.70
CA ILE A 115 -14.44 5.37 3.06
C ILE A 115 -15.72 6.19 3.14
N ASP A 116 -16.82 5.55 3.55
CA ASP A 116 -18.12 6.18 3.86
C ASP A 116 -18.12 6.72 5.30
#